data_AF-A0A2V9VIS3-F1
#
_entry.id   AF-A0A2V9VIS3-F1
#
_cell.length_a   1.000
_cell.length_b   1.000
_cell.length_c   1.000
_cell.angle_alpha   90.00
_cell.angle_beta   90.00
_cell.angle_gamma   90.00
#
_symmetry.space_group_name_H-M   'P 1'
#
loop_
_entity.id
_entity.type
_entity.pdbx_description
1 polymer ?
#
loop_
_entity_poly.entity_id
_entity_poly.type
_entity_poly.pdbx_seq_one_letter_code
_entity_poly.pdbx_strand_id
1 'polypeptide(L)'
;MHDVTAGHGESKATYLWVWGALLLLTAVEVVLAYKQVLQPVQMLEFLLVLSVIKAGLITMYFMHLKAEVPRMRWLLTISVTACFALMWIFFFRDADRIVTLGVK
;
A
#
# COMPACT_ATOMS: atom_id res chain seq x y z
N MET A 1 44.42 6.02 -19.36
CA MET A 1 43.58 5.01 -18.67
C MET A 1 42.62 5.81 -17.81
N HIS A 2 41.38 5.98 -18.25
CA HIS A 2 40.38 6.84 -17.61
C HIS A 2 39.29 5.97 -17.01
N ASP A 3 39.02 6.17 -15.72
CA ASP A 3 38.16 5.35 -14.87
C ASP A 3 36.73 5.22 -15.38
N VAL A 4 36.32 3.98 -15.68
CA VAL A 4 34.96 3.57 -16.05
C VAL A 4 34.21 3.07 -14.81
N THR A 5 34.15 3.86 -13.73
CA THR A 5 33.53 3.41 -12.47
C THR A 5 32.74 4.49 -11.75
N ALA A 6 31.65 4.98 -12.36
CA ALA A 6 30.54 5.59 -11.61
C ALA A 6 29.32 5.78 -12.53
N GLY A 7 28.13 5.32 -12.12
CA GLY A 7 26.89 5.96 -12.58
C GLY A 7 25.83 5.14 -13.33
N HIS A 8 25.93 3.80 -13.44
CA HIS A 8 24.87 2.99 -14.10
C HIS A 8 24.20 1.92 -13.21
N GLY A 9 24.55 1.83 -11.91
CA GLY A 9 24.02 0.81 -10.99
C GLY A 9 22.89 1.23 -10.04
N GLU A 10 22.65 2.53 -9.89
CA GLU A 10 21.84 3.08 -8.78
C GLU A 10 20.34 2.74 -8.91
N SER A 11 19.83 2.68 -10.14
CA SER A 11 18.42 2.35 -10.41
C SER A 11 18.09 0.90 -10.02
N LYS A 12 18.93 -0.07 -10.44
CA LYS A 12 18.70 -1.50 -10.17
C LYS A 12 18.85 -1.84 -8.69
N ALA A 13 19.85 -1.26 -8.02
CA ALA A 13 20.07 -1.45 -6.59
C ALA A 13 18.87 -0.96 -5.75
N THR A 14 18.27 0.17 -6.13
CA THR A 14 17.07 0.71 -5.46
C THR A 14 15.88 -0.25 -5.57
N TYR A 15 15.60 -0.80 -6.75
CA TYR A 15 14.51 -1.78 -6.92
C TYR A 15 14.72 -3.06 -6.12
N LEU A 16 15.96 -3.58 -6.08
CA LEU A 16 16.29 -4.76 -5.29
C LEU A 16 16.13 -4.53 -3.79
N TRP A 17 16.48 -3.33 -3.32
CA TRP A 17 16.30 -2.96 -1.91
C TRP A 17 14.83 -2.83 -1.54
N VAL A 18 14.02 -2.19 -2.38
CA VAL A 18 12.55 -2.09 -2.20
C VAL A 18 11.90 -3.47 -2.25
N TRP A 19 12.34 -4.35 -3.16
CA TRP A 19 11.87 -5.74 -3.22
C TRP A 19 12.15 -6.49 -1.92
N GLY A 20 13.37 -6.38 -1.38
CA GLY A 20 13.73 -6.96 -0.09
C GLY A 20 12.87 -6.42 1.06
N ALA A 21 12.61 -5.10 1.05
CA ALA A 21 11.72 -4.47 2.02
C ALA A 21 10.28 -5.01 1.93
N LEU A 22 9.73 -5.19 0.72
CA LEU A 22 8.40 -5.77 0.51
C LEU A 22 8.30 -7.22 1.00
N LEU A 23 9.34 -8.03 0.75
CA LEU A 23 9.40 -9.40 1.27
C LEU A 23 9.42 -9.41 2.79
N LEU A 24 10.26 -8.57 3.42
CA LEU A 24 10.34 -8.48 4.86
C LEU A 24 9.01 -8.03 5.48
N LEU A 25 8.34 -7.04 4.88
CA LEU A 25 7.04 -6.56 5.35
C LEU A 25 5.96 -7.66 5.22
N THR A 26 6.06 -8.52 4.22
CA THR A 26 5.18 -9.71 4.06
C THR A 26 5.48 -10.80 5.06
N ALA A 27 6.75 -11.08 5.35
CA ALA A 27 7.12 -12.02 6.40
C ALA A 27 6.60 -11.56 7.77
N VAL A 28 6.72 -10.27 8.09
CA VAL A 28 6.19 -9.67 9.33
C VAL A 28 4.67 -9.83 9.42
N GLU A 29 3.93 -9.51 8.36
CA GLU A 29 2.47 -9.71 8.33
C GLU A 29 2.07 -11.17 8.56
N VAL A 30 2.73 -12.12 7.88
CA VAL A 30 2.45 -13.55 8.03
C VAL A 30 2.74 -14.04 9.45
N VAL A 31 3.86 -13.62 10.04
CA VAL A 31 4.22 -13.98 11.42
C VAL A 31 3.21 -13.39 12.40
N LEU A 32 2.83 -12.12 12.21
CA LEU A 32 1.87 -11.44 13.09
C LEU A 32 0.48 -12.08 13.00
N ALA A 33 0.03 -12.40 11.78
CA ALA A 33 -1.24 -13.08 11.53
C ALA A 33 -1.25 -14.50 12.11
N TYR A 34 -0.14 -15.24 11.99
CA TYR A 34 -0.04 -16.61 12.48
C TYR A 34 0.02 -16.70 14.01
N LYS A 35 0.76 -15.78 14.64
CA LYS A 35 0.93 -15.79 16.10
C LYS A 35 -0.28 -15.24 16.87
N GLN A 36 -1.21 -14.53 16.20
CA GLN A 36 -2.44 -13.96 16.79
C GLN A 36 -2.22 -13.35 18.19
N VAL A 37 -1.11 -12.63 18.38
CA VAL A 37 -0.65 -12.19 19.71
C VAL A 37 -1.50 -11.03 20.24
N LEU A 38 -2.26 -10.36 19.36
CA LEU A 38 -3.02 -9.15 19.67
C LEU A 38 -4.53 -9.41 19.61
N GLN A 39 -5.29 -8.54 20.26
CA GLN A 39 -6.76 -8.56 20.13
C GLN A 39 -7.17 -8.43 18.65
N PRO A 40 -8.29 -9.06 18.23
CA PRO A 40 -8.68 -9.12 16.81
C PRO A 40 -8.75 -7.76 16.12
N VAL A 41 -9.19 -6.73 16.84
CA VAL A 41 -9.30 -5.35 16.33
C VAL A 41 -7.93 -4.74 16.08
N GLN A 42 -7.02 -4.85 17.06
CA GLN A 42 -5.66 -4.32 16.93
C GLN A 42 -4.87 -5.05 15.85
N MET A 43 -5.06 -6.36 15.71
CA MET A 43 -4.45 -7.14 14.64
C MET A 43 -4.89 -6.59 13.27
N LEU A 44 -6.19 -6.39 13.05
CA LEU A 44 -6.72 -5.82 11.81
C LEU A 44 -6.13 -4.44 11.49
N GLU A 45 -6.05 -3.56 12.48
CA GLU A 45 -5.45 -2.22 12.30
C GLU A 45 -3.99 -2.31 11.85
N PHE A 46 -3.17 -3.13 12.52
CA PHE A 46 -1.76 -3.31 12.15
C PHE A 46 -1.59 -3.90 10.74
N LEU A 47 -2.35 -4.95 10.40
CA LEU A 47 -2.28 -5.54 9.06
C LEU A 47 -2.73 -4.55 7.97
N LEU A 48 -3.75 -3.74 8.25
CA LEU A 48 -4.22 -2.71 7.33
C LEU A 48 -3.17 -1.64 7.09
N VAL A 49 -2.52 -1.14 8.15
CA VAL A 49 -1.43 -0.16 8.04
C VAL A 49 -0.25 -0.74 7.25
N LEU A 50 0.16 -1.97 7.54
CA LEU A 50 1.25 -2.65 6.81
C LEU A 50 0.94 -2.81 5.32
N SER A 51 -0.32 -3.13 4.98
CA SER A 51 -0.80 -3.23 3.60
C SER A 51 -0.75 -1.88 2.87
N VAL A 52 -1.17 -0.78 3.50
CA VAL A 52 -1.10 0.57 2.91
C VAL A 52 0.35 0.97 2.62
N ILE A 53 1.28 0.64 3.53
CA ILE A 53 2.71 0.91 3.34
C ILE A 53 3.22 0.16 2.10
N LYS A 54 2.93 -1.14 1.96
CA LYS A 54 3.31 -1.91 0.76
C LYS A 54 2.76 -1.29 -0.51
N ALA A 55 1.47 -0.96 -0.54
CA ALA A 55 0.84 -0.35 -1.70
C ALA A 55 1.53 0.96 -2.09
N GLY A 56 1.95 1.76 -1.11
CA GLY A 56 2.74 2.97 -1.32
C GLY A 56 4.13 2.70 -1.91
N LEU A 57 4.88 1.73 -1.37
CA LEU A 57 6.19 1.34 -1.91
C LEU A 57 6.07 0.79 -3.34
N ILE A 58 5.07 -0.04 -3.63
CA ILE A 58 4.83 -0.59 -4.97
C ILE A 58 4.49 0.53 -5.95
N THR A 59 3.56 1.40 -5.59
CA THR A 59 3.10 2.48 -6.47
C THR A 59 4.21 3.51 -6.72
N MET A 60 5.00 3.86 -5.70
CA MET A 60 6.07 4.86 -5.86
C MET A 60 7.27 4.31 -6.65
N TYR A 61 7.69 3.08 -6.37
CA TYR A 61 8.91 2.53 -6.96
C TYR A 61 8.61 1.68 -8.19
N PHE A 62 7.81 0.62 -8.07
CA PHE A 62 7.58 -0.32 -9.17
C PHE A 62 6.68 0.21 -10.29
N MET A 63 5.71 1.08 -9.98
CA MET A 63 4.91 1.77 -11.00
C MET A 63 5.59 3.04 -11.54
N HIS A 64 6.91 3.19 -11.40
CA HIS A 64 7.74 4.29 -11.92
C HIS A 64 7.35 5.73 -11.55
N LEU A 65 6.26 5.96 -10.79
CA LEU A 65 5.75 7.28 -10.40
C LEU A 65 6.77 8.20 -9.71
N LYS A 66 7.85 7.66 -9.13
CA LYS A 66 8.96 8.47 -8.57
C LYS A 66 9.73 9.26 -9.64
N ALA A 67 9.86 8.72 -10.86
CA ALA A 67 10.59 9.35 -11.97
C ALA A 67 9.68 10.08 -12.97
N GLU A 68 8.36 10.02 -12.76
CA GLU A 68 7.35 10.55 -13.68
C GLU A 68 6.88 11.96 -13.31
N VAL A 69 6.18 12.59 -14.27
CA VAL A 69 5.62 13.94 -14.12
C VAL A 69 4.70 13.99 -12.88
N PRO A 70 4.89 14.97 -11.97
CA PRO A 70 4.14 15.04 -10.72
C PRO A 70 2.61 15.06 -10.91
N ARG A 71 2.14 15.54 -12.07
CA ARG A 71 0.71 15.57 -12.43
C ARG A 71 0.07 14.19 -12.51
N MET A 72 0.79 13.18 -13.01
CA MET A 72 0.27 11.82 -13.15
C MET A 72 0.16 11.12 -11.78
N ARG A 73 1.14 11.39 -10.89
CA ARG A 73 1.09 10.97 -9.49
C ARG A 73 -0.12 11.55 -8.75
N TRP A 74 -0.38 12.84 -8.91
CA TRP A 74 -1.55 13.48 -8.30
C TRP A 74 -2.87 12.92 -8.83
N LEU A 75 -2.98 12.64 -10.13
CA LEU A 75 -4.17 12.01 -10.72
C LEU A 75 -4.47 10.63 -10.11
N LEU A 76 -3.45 9.77 -9.98
CA LEU A 76 -3.59 8.45 -9.36
C LEU A 76 -3.99 8.56 -7.88
N THR A 77 -3.34 9.44 -7.12
CA THR A 77 -3.67 9.67 -5.70
C THR A 77 -5.11 10.16 -5.54
N ILE A 78 -5.56 11.08 -6.39
CA ILE A 78 -6.93 11.60 -6.37
C ILE A 78 -7.92 10.50 -6.75
N SER A 79 -7.63 9.70 -7.77
CA SER A 79 -8.50 8.60 -8.21
C SER A 79 -8.69 7.55 -7.11
N VAL A 80 -7.60 7.11 -6.46
CA VAL A 80 -7.67 6.16 -5.34
C VAL A 80 -8.39 6.77 -4.14
N THR A 81 -8.08 8.01 -3.78
CA THR A 81 -8.78 8.71 -2.69
C THR A 81 -10.26 8.87 -2.97
N ALA A 82 -10.63 9.22 -4.21
CA ALA A 82 -12.02 9.33 -4.63
C ALA A 82 -12.73 7.96 -4.59
N CYS A 83 -12.05 6.88 -4.98
CA CYS A 83 -12.59 5.53 -4.88
C CYS A 83 -12.90 5.16 -3.41
N PHE A 84 -11.96 5.42 -2.48
CA PHE A 84 -12.20 5.22 -1.06
C PHE A 84 -13.32 6.11 -0.50
N ALA A 85 -13.38 7.37 -0.92
CA ALA A 85 -14.44 8.30 -0.49
C ALA A 85 -15.83 7.85 -1.00
N LEU A 86 -15.93 7.40 -2.25
CA LEU A 86 -17.17 6.86 -2.81
C LEU A 86 -17.57 5.57 -2.10
N MET A 87 -16.62 4.65 -1.88
CA MET A 87 -16.89 3.44 -1.11
C MET A 87 -17.36 3.78 0.31
N TRP A 88 -16.74 4.76 0.97
CA TRP A 88 -17.19 5.21 2.29
C TRP A 88 -18.62 5.77 2.26
N ILE A 89 -18.93 6.66 1.32
CA ILE A 89 -20.23 7.33 1.23
C ILE A 89 -21.35 6.34 0.86
N PHE A 90 -21.11 5.43 -0.07
CA PHE A 90 -22.13 4.47 -0.52
C PHE A 90 -22.23 3.26 0.39
N PHE A 91 -21.14 2.52 0.65
CA PHE A 91 -21.21 1.27 1.41
C PHE A 91 -21.60 1.47 2.87
N PHE A 92 -21.06 2.49 3.58
CA PHE A 92 -21.46 2.69 4.97
C PHE A 92 -22.89 3.21 5.09
N ARG A 93 -23.33 4.06 4.15
CA ARG A 93 -24.72 4.54 4.14
C ARG A 93 -25.71 3.42 3.81
N ASP A 94 -25.35 2.52 2.90
CA ASP A 94 -26.16 1.35 2.58
C ASP A 94 -26.12 0.30 3.70
N ALA A 95 -25.00 0.11 4.40
CA ALA A 95 -24.92 -0.76 5.58
C ALA A 95 -25.85 -0.28 6.70
N ASP A 96 -25.80 1.02 7.03
CA ASP A 96 -26.74 1.62 7.99
C ASP A 96 -28.20 1.45 7.55
N ARG A 97 -28.48 1.65 6.25
CA ARG A 97 -29.82 1.47 5.67
C ARG A 97 -30.30 0.02 5.78
N ILE A 98 -29.45 -0.97 5.54
CA ILE A 98 -29.79 -2.39 5.65
C ILE A 98 -30.06 -2.78 7.10
N VAL A 99 -29.26 -2.27 8.05
CA VAL A 99 -29.47 -2.50 9.49
C VAL A 99 -30.78 -1.87 9.97
N THR A 100 -31.12 -0.68 9.49
CA THR A 100 -32.41 -0.03 9.84
C THR A 100 -33.62 -0.66 9.14
N LEU A 101 -33.48 -1.21 7.93
CA LEU A 101 -34.57 -1.86 7.19
C LEU A 101 -34.80 -3.33 7.57
N GLY A 102 -33.97 -3.90 8.45
CA GLY A 102 -34.31 -5.09 9.23
C GLY A 102 -34.90 -6.25 8.43
N VAL A 103 -34.15 -6.81 7.49
CA VAL A 103 -34.44 -8.17 7.03
C VAL A 103 -33.87 -9.13 8.08
N LYS A 104 -34.76 -9.61 8.96
CA LYS A 104 -34.55 -10.80 9.80
C LYS A 104 -34.35 -12.04 8.94
#